data_AF-A0AAE1WKA6-F1
#
_entry.id   AF-A0AAE1WKA6-F1
#
_cell.length_a   1.000
_cell.length_b   1.000
_cell.length_c   1.000
_cell.angle_alpha   90.00
_cell.angle_beta   90.00
_cell.angle_gamma   90.00
#
_symmetry.space_group_name_H-M   'P 1'
#
loop_
_entity.id
_entity.type
_entity.pdbx_description
1 polymer ?
#
loop_
_entity_poly.entity_id
_entity_poly.type
_entity_poly.pdbx_seq_one_letter_code
_entity_poly.pdbx_strand_id
1 'polypeptide(L)'
;MVVTFGMSDIGPWSLMDTSAQSADMIMRMMARNSMSEKLAEDIDAAVKRISDEAYVIALSHIRNNREAIDKIVEVLIEKETMTGDEFRAILSEFVEIPAENRVPPTPAPVTAQ
;
A
#
# COMPACT_ATOMS: atom_id res chain seq x y z
N MET A 1 -7.30 3.85 4.26
CA MET A 1 -6.33 4.62 5.09
C MET A 1 -6.94 5.93 5.55
N VAL A 2 -7.32 6.83 4.62
CA VAL A 2 -7.85 8.17 4.93
C VAL A 2 -9.20 8.13 5.64
N VAL A 3 -10.22 7.47 5.06
CA VAL A 3 -11.61 7.53 5.58
C VAL A 3 -11.92 6.55 6.72
N THR A 4 -11.31 5.37 6.71
CA THR A 4 -11.64 4.29 7.67
C THR A 4 -10.74 4.30 8.90
N PHE A 5 -9.45 4.58 8.71
CA PHE A 5 -8.42 4.42 9.74
C PHE A 5 -7.92 5.75 10.31
N GLY A 6 -8.34 6.90 9.75
CA GLY A 6 -7.88 8.21 10.21
C GLY A 6 -6.37 8.44 10.02
N MET A 7 -5.77 7.76 9.03
CA MET A 7 -4.34 7.89 8.73
C MET A 7 -4.12 8.97 7.66
N SER A 8 -4.51 10.20 7.96
CA SER A 8 -4.31 11.36 7.07
C SER A 8 -4.23 12.67 7.84
N ASP A 9 -3.81 13.73 7.14
CA ASP A 9 -3.71 15.10 7.68
C ASP A 9 -5.06 15.71 8.09
N ILE A 10 -6.17 15.03 7.79
CA ILE A 10 -7.54 15.41 8.17
C ILE A 10 -7.80 15.08 9.65
N GLY A 11 -6.92 14.30 10.28
CA GLY A 11 -6.95 13.95 11.68
C GLY A 11 -7.28 12.47 11.92
N PRO A 12 -7.18 12.00 13.18
CA PRO A 12 -7.35 10.60 13.55
C PRO A 12 -8.84 10.22 13.66
N TRP A 13 -9.62 10.54 12.64
CA TRP A 13 -11.07 10.30 12.62
C TRP A 13 -11.41 9.15 11.68
N SER A 14 -12.30 8.27 12.14
CA SER A 14 -13.02 7.38 11.25
C SER A 14 -14.23 8.12 10.72
N LEU A 15 -14.19 8.48 9.44
CA LEU A 15 -15.22 9.24 8.75
C LEU A 15 -16.31 8.32 8.15
N MET A 16 -16.12 7.00 8.28
CA MET A 16 -17.13 6.01 7.90
C MET A 16 -18.10 5.78 9.05
N ASP A 17 -19.35 6.16 8.83
CA ASP A 17 -20.45 5.74 9.69
C ASP A 17 -20.69 4.23 9.48
N THR A 18 -20.82 3.46 10.55
CA THR A 18 -21.15 2.03 10.50
C THR A 18 -22.50 1.79 9.81
N SER A 19 -23.41 2.75 9.93
CA SER A 19 -24.70 2.72 9.23
C SER A 19 -24.59 2.92 7.71
N ALA A 20 -23.46 3.44 7.20
CA ALA A 20 -23.21 3.48 5.75
C ALA A 20 -22.95 2.08 5.14
N GLN A 21 -22.71 1.07 5.98
CA GLN A 21 -22.57 -0.34 5.56
C GLN A 21 -23.81 -1.19 5.88
N SER A 22 -24.92 -0.58 6.32
CA SER A 22 -26.15 -1.33 6.62
C SER A 22 -26.76 -1.93 5.35
N ALA A 23 -27.31 -3.15 5.47
CA ALA A 23 -28.13 -3.77 4.42
C ALA A 23 -29.42 -2.97 4.16
N ASP A 24 -29.86 -2.17 5.13
CA ASP A 24 -30.98 -1.24 4.99
C ASP A 24 -30.60 -0.03 4.12
N MET A 25 -31.35 0.18 3.03
CA MET A 25 -31.13 1.27 2.08
C MET A 25 -31.43 2.66 2.67
N ILE A 26 -32.39 2.77 3.60
CA ILE A 26 -32.79 4.05 4.19
C ILE A 26 -31.69 4.53 5.14
N MET A 27 -31.20 3.62 5.97
CA MET A 27 -30.12 3.88 6.92
C MET A 27 -28.82 4.24 6.19
N ARG A 28 -28.50 3.54 5.09
CA ARG A 28 -27.36 3.88 4.21
C ARG A 28 -27.48 5.26 3.58
N MET A 29 -28.68 5.67 3.15
CA MET A 29 -28.89 6.98 2.52
C MET A 29 -28.71 8.13 3.52
N MET A 30 -29.21 7.99 4.75
CA MET A 30 -29.01 9.00 5.80
C MET A 30 -27.53 9.15 6.19
N ALA A 31 -26.81 8.04 6.30
CA ALA A 31 -25.39 8.02 6.64
C ALA A 31 -24.50 8.74 5.60
N ARG A 32 -24.86 8.67 4.31
CA ARG A 32 -24.12 9.36 3.24
C ARG A 32 -24.34 10.87 3.24
N ASN A 33 -25.45 11.34 3.80
CA ASN A 33 -25.82 12.75 3.82
C ASN A 33 -25.22 13.53 5.00
N SER A 34 -24.51 12.87 5.91
CA SER A 34 -23.84 13.51 7.05
C SER A 34 -22.47 14.09 6.71
N MET A 35 -21.93 13.78 5.53
CA MET A 35 -20.61 14.25 5.10
C MET A 35 -20.69 15.61 4.40
N SER A 36 -19.93 16.59 4.89
CA SER A 36 -19.82 17.92 4.28
C SER A 36 -19.10 17.88 2.94
N GLU A 37 -19.51 18.71 1.97
CA GLU A 37 -18.79 18.88 0.69
C GLU A 37 -17.32 19.26 0.88
N LYS A 38 -17.04 20.17 1.81
CA LYS A 38 -15.66 20.58 2.14
C LYS A 38 -14.82 19.40 2.65
N LEU A 39 -15.41 18.57 3.50
CA LEU A 39 -14.75 17.38 4.03
C LEU A 39 -14.49 16.35 2.93
N ALA A 40 -15.40 16.22 1.96
CA ALA A 40 -15.20 15.37 0.79
C ALA A 40 -14.03 15.84 -0.07
N GLU A 41 -13.94 17.14 -0.32
CA GLU A 41 -12.81 17.76 -1.05
C GLU A 41 -11.48 17.51 -0.31
N ASP A 42 -11.46 17.68 1.01
CA ASP A 42 -10.27 17.42 1.84
C ASP A 42 -9.83 15.95 1.76
N ILE A 43 -10.78 15.00 1.74
CA ILE A 43 -10.51 13.56 1.57
C ILE A 43 -9.88 13.29 0.21
N ASP A 44 -10.48 13.80 -0.87
CA ASP A 44 -9.96 13.59 -2.23
C ASP A 44 -8.55 14.18 -2.39
N ALA A 45 -8.31 15.36 -1.81
CA ALA A 45 -6.98 15.98 -1.79
C ALA A 45 -5.95 15.14 -1.03
N ALA A 46 -6.33 14.55 0.12
CA ALA A 46 -5.45 13.68 0.90
C ALA A 46 -5.14 12.37 0.17
N VAL A 47 -6.13 11.75 -0.48
CA VAL A 47 -5.93 10.54 -1.28
C VAL A 47 -4.98 10.80 -2.44
N LYS A 48 -5.17 11.93 -3.14
CA LYS A 48 -4.28 12.33 -4.23
C LYS A 48 -2.84 12.52 -3.74
N ARG A 49 -2.66 13.26 -2.64
CA ARG A 49 -1.33 13.52 -2.05
C ARG A 49 -0.60 12.22 -1.72
N ILE A 50 -1.25 11.30 -1.02
CA ILE A 50 -0.65 10.00 -0.65
C ILE A 50 -0.26 9.21 -1.92
N SER A 51 -1.12 9.23 -2.94
CA SER A 51 -0.86 8.52 -4.20
C SER A 51 0.33 9.13 -4.94
N ASP A 52 0.41 10.46 -5.02
CA ASP A 52 1.49 11.19 -5.68
C ASP A 52 2.83 10.98 -4.93
N GLU A 53 2.83 11.05 -3.60
CA GLU A 53 4.00 10.78 -2.77
C GLU A 53 4.50 9.35 -2.93
N ALA A 54 3.60 8.36 -2.83
CA ALA A 54 3.95 6.95 -3.03
C ALA A 54 4.50 6.70 -4.44
N TYR A 55 3.95 7.36 -5.46
CA TYR A 55 4.46 7.29 -6.82
C TYR A 55 5.88 7.84 -6.94
N VAL A 56 6.15 9.03 -6.38
CA VAL A 56 7.49 9.62 -6.39
C VAL A 56 8.49 8.74 -5.65
N ILE A 57 8.11 8.19 -4.49
CA ILE A 57 8.94 7.27 -3.70
C ILE A 57 9.27 6.01 -4.51
N ALA A 58 8.25 5.35 -5.09
CA ALA A 58 8.44 4.15 -5.91
C ALA A 58 9.36 4.42 -7.10
N LEU A 59 9.14 5.54 -7.80
CA LEU A 59 9.95 5.94 -8.94
C LEU A 59 11.39 6.29 -8.53
N SER A 60 11.60 6.89 -7.36
CA SER A 60 12.93 7.09 -6.79
C SER A 60 13.62 5.76 -6.49
N HIS A 61 12.93 4.81 -5.86
CA HIS A 61 13.49 3.48 -5.59
C HIS A 61 13.87 2.73 -6.87
N ILE A 62 13.05 2.81 -7.92
CA ILE A 62 13.34 2.18 -9.21
C ILE A 62 14.55 2.84 -9.87
N ARG A 63 14.63 4.17 -9.85
CA ARG A 63 15.74 4.91 -10.48
C ARG A 63 17.07 4.70 -9.75
N ASN A 64 17.06 4.73 -8.42
CA ASN A 64 18.27 4.55 -7.62
C ASN A 64 18.85 3.14 -7.74
N ASN A 65 18.01 2.14 -8.04
CA ASN A 65 18.40 0.73 -8.16
C ASN A 65 18.28 0.23 -9.61
N ARG A 66 18.52 1.11 -10.59
CA ARG A 66 18.24 0.82 -12.00
C ARG A 66 19.00 -0.41 -12.51
N GLU A 67 20.29 -0.51 -12.18
CA GLU A 67 21.14 -1.64 -12.58
C GLU A 67 20.63 -2.98 -12.01
N ALA A 68 20.19 -2.98 -10.76
CA ALA A 68 19.64 -4.17 -10.11
C ALA A 68 18.33 -4.61 -10.80
N ILE A 69 17.47 -3.65 -11.13
CA ILE A 69 16.21 -3.92 -11.84
C ILE A 69 16.45 -4.45 -13.25
N ASP A 70 17.38 -3.87 -14.00
CA ASP A 70 17.69 -4.32 -15.35
C ASP A 70 18.18 -5.78 -15.34
N LYS A 71 19.01 -6.17 -14.36
CA LYS A 71 19.44 -7.57 -14.17
C LYS A 71 18.29 -8.50 -13.78
N ILE A 72 17.40 -8.06 -12.88
CA ILE A 72 16.20 -8.83 -12.52
C ILE A 72 15.29 -9.05 -13.73
N VAL A 73 15.10 -8.02 -14.56
CA VAL A 73 14.29 -8.11 -15.78
C VAL A 73 14.90 -9.08 -16.78
N GLU A 74 16.22 -9.07 -16.97
CA GLU A 74 16.93 -10.03 -17.84
C GLU A 74 16.68 -11.48 -17.40
N VAL A 75 16.80 -11.76 -16.10
CA VAL A 75 16.51 -13.09 -15.55
C VAL A 75 15.05 -13.49 -15.72
N LEU A 76 14.11 -12.54 -15.53
CA LEU A 76 12.68 -12.81 -15.71
C LEU A 76 12.30 -13.01 -17.18
N ILE A 77 13.03 -12.42 -18.13
CA ILE A 77 12.84 -12.70 -19.56
C ILE A 77 13.19 -14.16 -19.88
N GLU A 78 14.21 -14.72 -19.23
CA GLU A 78 14.65 -16.10 -19.46
C GLU A 78 13.81 -17.14 -18.72
N LYS A 79 13.49 -16.89 -17.44
CA LYS A 79 12.87 -17.88 -16.54
C LYS A 79 11.38 -17.69 -16.30
N GLU A 80 10.81 -16.55 -16.71
CA GLU A 80 9.41 -16.09 -16.50
C GLU A 80 8.98 -15.91 -15.03
N THR A 81 9.58 -16.66 -14.12
CA THR A 81 9.26 -16.70 -12.69
C THR A 81 10.54 -16.73 -11.87
N MET A 82 10.49 -16.13 -10.68
CA MET A 82 11.61 -16.07 -9.75
C MET A 82 11.09 -16.11 -8.32
N THR A 83 11.80 -16.81 -7.45
CA THR A 83 11.47 -16.88 -6.02
C THR A 83 11.94 -15.63 -5.26
N GLY A 84 11.33 -15.35 -4.11
CA GLY A 84 11.73 -14.20 -3.29
C GLY A 84 13.17 -14.26 -2.79
N ASP A 85 13.73 -15.45 -2.61
CA ASP A 85 15.11 -15.62 -2.14
C ASP A 85 16.12 -15.39 -3.28
N GLU A 86 15.82 -15.86 -4.49
CA GLU A 86 16.59 -15.53 -5.70
C GLU A 86 16.58 -14.03 -5.98
N PHE A 87 15.42 -13.38 -5.84
CA PHE A 87 15.30 -11.92 -5.98
C PHE A 87 16.19 -11.18 -4.98
N ARG A 88 16.17 -11.59 -3.71
CA ARG A 88 17.01 -10.99 -2.65
C ARG A 88 18.48 -11.26 -2.87
N ALA A 89 18.86 -12.42 -3.38
CA ALA A 89 20.24 -12.72 -3.71
C ALA A 89 20.77 -11.75 -4.78
N ILE A 90 20.01 -11.55 -5.87
CA ILE A 90 20.41 -10.62 -6.94
C ILE A 90 20.46 -9.17 -6.42
N LEU A 91 19.44 -8.73 -5.67
CA LEU A 91 19.44 -7.38 -5.09
C LEU A 91 20.60 -7.13 -4.13
N SER A 92 21.03 -8.15 -3.38
CA SER A 92 22.11 -8.02 -2.39
C SER A 92 23.47 -7.69 -3.00
N GLU A 93 23.63 -7.91 -4.31
CA GLU A 93 24.83 -7.55 -5.05
C GLU A 93 24.95 -6.04 -5.30
N PHE A 94 23.82 -5.32 -5.30
CA PHE A 94 23.75 -3.89 -5.63
C PHE A 94 23.44 -3.02 -4.41
N VAL A 95 22.76 -3.56 -3.40
CA VAL A 95 22.30 -2.80 -2.23
C VAL A 95 22.40 -3.64 -0.96
N GLU A 96 22.80 -3.00 0.14
CA GLU A 96 22.70 -3.62 1.47
C GLU A 96 21.23 -3.76 1.87
N ILE A 97 20.73 -4.99 1.85
CA ILE A 97 19.37 -5.30 2.29
C ILE A 97 19.34 -5.25 3.84
N PRO A 98 18.44 -4.47 4.47
CA PRO A 98 18.25 -4.49 5.92
C PRO A 98 17.89 -5.90 6.43
N ALA A 99 18.32 -6.26 7.64
CA ALA A 99 18.15 -7.61 8.20
C ALA A 99 16.68 -8.07 8.24
N GLU A 100 15.75 -7.15 8.49
CA GLU A 100 14.29 -7.40 8.49
C GLU A 100 13.77 -7.92 7.15
N ASN A 101 14.41 -7.51 6.05
CA ASN A 101 14.02 -7.89 4.69
C ASN A 101 14.82 -9.09 4.15
N ARG A 102 15.82 -9.60 4.88
CA ARG A 102 16.66 -10.75 4.45
C ARG A 102 16.00 -12.10 4.70
N VAL A 103 15.11 -12.19 5.68
CA VAL A 103 14.44 -13.44 6.06
C VAL A 103 12.98 -13.35 5.62
N PRO A 104 12.43 -14.32 4.87
CA PRO A 104 10.99 -14.36 4.64
C PRO A 104 10.29 -14.40 6.00
N PRO A 105 9.19 -13.66 6.21
CA PRO A 105 8.40 -13.82 7.43
C PRO A 105 8.06 -15.30 7.53
N THR A 106 8.57 -15.98 8.57
CA THR A 106 8.19 -17.36 8.84
C THR A 106 6.67 -17.36 8.90
N PRO A 107 5.96 -18.15 8.07
CA PRO A 107 4.53 -18.27 8.23
C PRO A 107 4.32 -18.78 9.65
N ALA A 108 3.77 -17.92 10.52
CA ALA A 108 3.30 -18.36 11.82
C ALA A 108 2.38 -19.56 11.55
N PRO A 109 2.50 -20.66 12.32
CA PRO A 109 1.61 -21.79 12.13
C PRO A 109 0.19 -21.24 12.25
N VAL A 110 -0.54 -21.28 11.15
CA VAL A 110 -1.98 -21.03 11.09
C VAL A 110 -2.58 -22.04 12.05
N THR A 111 -2.81 -21.61 13.29
CA THR A 111 -3.54 -22.39 14.27
C THR A 111 -4.97 -22.35 13.76
N ALA A 112 -5.35 -23.37 13.01
CA ALA A 112 -6.75 -23.66 12.74
C ALA A 112 -7.43 -23.83 14.09
N GLN A 113 -8.27 -22.86 14.45
CA GLN A 113 -9.34 -23.02 15.43
C GLN A 113 -10.66 -23.07 14.67
#